data_AF-A0A9W7Z5P3-F1
#
_entry.id   AF-A0A9W7Z5P3-F1
#
_cell.length_a   1.000
_cell.length_b   1.000
_cell.length_c   1.000
_cell.angle_alpha   90.00
_cell.angle_beta   90.00
_cell.angle_gamma   90.00
#
_symmetry.space_group_name_H-M   'P 1'
#
loop_
_entity.id
_entity.type
_entity.pdbx_description
1 polymer ?
#
loop_
_entity_poly.entity_id
_entity_poly.type
_entity_poly.pdbx_seq_one_letter_code
_entity_poly.pdbx_strand_id
1 'polypeptide(L)'
;MIVVVCDLFDIPGSLILHLDDIIGARHPVVLVVNKADLLPKDYHEQCLIMWFKRFAKSLELNIQAIHLVSALKNLGVRELAADLTTRRRPGQNIYMVGRANVGKSELINALLRISIGRSAHKVLASH
;
A
#
# COMPACT_ATOMS: atom_id res chain seq x y z
N MET A 1 3.67 0.26 12.58
CA MET A 1 3.08 1.10 11.53
C MET A 1 2.00 0.30 10.83
N ILE A 2 0.92 0.95 10.38
CA ILE A 2 -0.20 0.27 9.75
C ILE A 2 -0.24 0.65 8.28
N VAL A 3 -0.40 -0.36 7.43
CA VAL A 3 -0.55 -0.23 5.98
C VAL A 3 -1.94 -0.72 5.61
N VAL A 4 -2.81 0.18 5.21
CA VAL A 4 -4.17 -0.15 4.77
C VAL A 4 -4.14 -0.34 3.26
N VAL A 5 -4.57 -1.49 2.77
CA VAL A 5 -4.60 -1.81 1.34
C VAL A 5 -6.04 -1.82 0.86
N CYS A 6 -6.32 -1.05 -0.19
CA CYS A 6 -7.60 -1.02 -0.88
C CYS A 6 -7.43 -1.29 -2.38
N ASP A 7 -8.52 -1.69 -3.03
CA ASP A 7 -8.58 -1.85 -4.49
C ASP A 7 -9.03 -0.53 -5.12
N LEU A 8 -8.27 -0.03 -6.11
CA LEU A 8 -8.60 1.18 -6.85
C LEU A 8 -9.99 1.16 -7.51
N PHE A 9 -10.45 0.00 -7.96
CA PHE A 9 -11.70 -0.13 -8.72
C PHE A 9 -12.90 -0.53 -7.85
N ASP A 10 -12.65 -0.87 -6.59
CA ASP A 10 -13.69 -1.18 -5.60
C ASP A 10 -13.34 -0.57 -4.24
N ILE A 11 -13.16 0.75 -4.21
CA ILE A 11 -12.75 1.46 -2.98
C ILE A 11 -13.80 1.30 -1.87
N PRO A 12 -15.10 1.56 -2.09
CA PRO A 12 -16.10 1.40 -1.04
C PRO A 12 -16.18 -0.04 -0.54
N GLY A 13 -16.09 -1.02 -1.46
CA GLY A 13 -16.16 -2.44 -1.14
C GLY A 13 -14.87 -3.01 -0.54
N SER A 14 -13.73 -2.33 -0.67
CA SER A 14 -12.43 -2.78 -0.13
C SER A 14 -12.05 -2.19 1.22
N LEU A 15 -12.73 -1.12 1.66
CA LEU A 15 -12.49 -0.52 2.96
C LEU A 15 -13.14 -1.30 4.12
N ILE A 16 -12.44 -1.27 5.25
CA ILE A 16 -12.98 -1.72 6.54
C ILE A 16 -13.62 -0.51 7.19
N LEU A 17 -14.93 -0.57 7.41
CA LEU A 17 -15.67 0.48 8.12
C LEU A 17 -15.19 0.55 9.57
N HIS A 18 -15.10 1.76 10.11
CA HIS A 18 -14.68 2.02 11.49
C HIS A 18 -13.32 1.37 11.83
N LEU A 19 -12.39 1.37 10.87
CA LEU A 19 -11.07 0.77 11.09
C LEU A 19 -10.33 1.46 12.24
N ASP A 20 -10.54 2.75 12.42
CA ASP A 20 -10.04 3.57 13.53
C ASP A 20 -10.44 3.03 14.92
N ASP A 21 -11.62 2.41 15.07
CA ASP A 21 -12.02 1.76 16.33
C ASP A 21 -11.12 0.55 16.65
N ILE A 22 -10.65 -0.14 15.61
CA ILE A 22 -9.82 -1.34 15.73
C ILE A 22 -8.36 -0.96 15.97
N ILE A 23 -7.87 0.02 15.20
CA ILE A 23 -6.44 0.35 15.17
C ILE A 23 -6.08 1.59 15.99
N GLY A 24 -7.06 2.33 16.49
CA GLY A 24 -6.92 3.61 17.15
C GLY A 24 -6.70 4.78 16.18
N ALA A 25 -7.57 5.79 16.23
CA ALA A 25 -7.56 6.95 15.33
C ALA A 25 -6.21 7.71 15.22
N ARG A 26 -5.34 7.64 16.25
CA ARG A 26 -4.04 8.34 16.27
C ARG A 26 -2.91 7.56 15.59
N HIS A 27 -3.08 6.27 15.33
CA HIS A 27 -2.01 5.45 14.77
C HIS A 27 -1.66 5.87 13.33
N PRO A 28 -0.37 6.05 12.99
CA PRO A 28 0.02 6.46 11.65
C PRO A 28 -0.30 5.37 10.64
N VAL A 29 -1.09 5.75 9.63
CA VAL A 29 -1.55 4.88 8.54
C VAL A 29 -0.90 5.31 7.23
N VAL A 30 -0.41 4.33 6.47
CA VAL A 30 -0.10 4.48 5.05
C VAL A 30 -1.21 3.80 4.25
N LEU A 31 -1.89 4.56 3.40
CA LEU A 31 -2.92 4.03 2.51
C LEU A 31 -2.26 3.58 1.20
N VAL A 32 -2.50 2.33 0.82
CA VAL A 32 -2.01 1.73 -0.41
C VAL A 32 -3.20 1.39 -1.29
N VAL A 33 -3.29 2.07 -2.41
CA VAL A 33 -4.32 1.91 -3.42
C VAL A 33 -3.74 1.00 -4.50
N ASN A 34 -4.14 -0.26 -4.49
CA ASN A 34 -3.60 -1.30 -5.38
C ASN A 34 -4.39 -1.40 -6.70
N LYS A 35 -3.83 -2.13 -7.67
CA LYS A 35 -4.37 -2.36 -9.02
C LYS A 35 -4.38 -1.12 -9.92
N ALA A 36 -3.42 -0.21 -9.71
CA ALA A 36 -3.23 0.96 -10.57
C ALA A 36 -2.96 0.62 -12.05
N ASP A 37 -2.54 -0.61 -12.36
CA ASP A 37 -2.36 -1.08 -13.73
C ASP A 37 -3.65 -1.22 -14.54
N LEU A 38 -4.81 -1.19 -13.88
CA LEU A 38 -6.12 -1.20 -14.53
C LEU A 38 -6.56 0.21 -14.99
N LEU A 39 -5.80 1.26 -14.67
CA LEU A 39 -6.07 2.61 -15.16
C LEU A 39 -5.86 2.72 -16.68
N PRO A 40 -6.65 3.56 -17.38
CA PRO A 40 -6.35 3.95 -18.76
C PRO A 40 -4.95 4.56 -18.88
N LYS A 41 -4.29 4.42 -20.04
CA LYS A 41 -2.93 4.94 -20.24
C LYS A 41 -2.82 6.47 -20.12
N ASP A 42 -3.92 7.15 -20.35
CA ASP A 42 -4.08 8.61 -20.43
C ASP A 42 -4.73 9.21 -19.17
N TYR A 43 -4.77 8.48 -18.06
CA TYR A 43 -5.33 9.00 -16.81
C TYR A 43 -4.51 10.18 -16.26
N HIS A 44 -5.22 11.13 -15.65
CA HIS A 44 -4.59 12.27 -14.98
C HIS A 44 -4.24 11.90 -13.53
N GLU A 45 -2.97 11.53 -13.31
CA GLU A 45 -2.45 11.11 -12.00
C GLU A 45 -2.70 12.16 -10.91
N GLN A 46 -2.53 13.44 -11.21
CA GLN A 46 -2.75 14.52 -10.25
C GLN A 46 -4.20 14.60 -9.77
N CYS A 47 -5.17 14.43 -10.69
CA CYS A 47 -6.59 14.41 -10.35
C CYS A 47 -6.91 13.21 -9.44
N LEU A 48 -6.34 12.05 -9.74
CA LEU A 48 -6.53 10.83 -8.96
C LEU A 48 -5.97 10.98 -7.55
N ILE A 49 -4.73 11.47 -7.41
CA ILE A 49 -4.11 11.75 -6.11
C ILE A 49 -4.94 12.75 -5.32
N MET A 50 -5.44 13.81 -5.97
CA MET A 50 -6.25 14.83 -5.31
C MET A 50 -7.59 14.27 -4.83
N TRP A 51 -8.22 13.40 -5.61
CA TRP A 51 -9.42 12.67 -5.19
C TRP A 51 -9.13 11.80 -3.97
N PHE A 52 -8.05 11.02 -3.98
CA PHE A 52 -7.66 10.18 -2.84
C PHE A 52 -7.34 10.98 -1.59
N LYS A 53 -6.70 12.15 -1.72
CA LYS A 53 -6.45 13.05 -0.58
C LYS A 53 -7.76 13.56 0.03
N ARG A 54 -8.79 13.83 -0.78
CA ARG A 54 -10.12 14.23 -0.29
C ARG A 54 -10.82 13.06 0.38
N PHE A 55 -10.79 11.89 -0.25
CA PHE A 55 -11.35 10.66 0.29
C PHE A 55 -10.70 10.24 1.61
N ALA A 56 -9.39 10.33 1.72
CA ALA A 56 -8.64 10.04 2.95
C ALA A 56 -9.13 10.86 4.15
N LYS A 57 -9.60 12.10 3.94
CA LYS A 57 -10.15 12.94 5.00
C LYS A 57 -11.47 12.42 5.57
N SER A 58 -12.22 11.61 4.82
CA SER A 58 -13.47 11.03 5.30
C SER A 58 -13.28 9.69 6.03
N LEU A 59 -12.06 9.18 6.15
CA LEU A 59 -11.80 7.87 6.76
C LEU A 59 -11.55 7.93 8.27
N GLU A 60 -11.50 9.13 8.87
CA GLU A 60 -11.20 9.32 10.30
C GLU A 60 -9.87 8.66 10.77
N LEU A 61 -9.01 8.33 9.80
CA LEU A 61 -7.70 7.74 10.01
C LEU A 61 -6.60 8.80 9.94
N ASN A 62 -5.56 8.62 10.76
CA ASN A 62 -4.34 9.43 10.67
C ASN A 62 -3.47 9.01 9.46
N ILE A 63 -3.91 9.36 8.25
CA ILE A 63 -3.25 9.01 6.99
C ILE A 63 -2.02 9.89 6.77
N GLN A 64 -0.84 9.27 6.78
CA GLN A 64 0.47 9.89 6.63
C GLN A 64 0.96 9.95 5.18
N ALA A 65 0.52 8.99 4.36
CA ALA A 65 0.88 8.89 2.95
C ALA A 65 -0.16 8.05 2.21
N ILE A 66 -0.26 8.29 0.90
CA ILE A 66 -1.09 7.55 -0.04
C ILE A 66 -0.18 7.11 -1.19
N HIS A 67 -0.20 5.82 -1.51
CA HIS A 67 0.57 5.24 -2.61
C HIS A 67 -0.37 4.55 -3.60
N LEU A 68 -0.28 4.92 -4.87
CA LEU A 68 -0.87 4.16 -5.98
C LEU A 68 0.13 3.08 -6.39
N VAL A 69 -0.30 1.82 -6.37
CA VAL A 69 0.57 0.69 -6.71
C VAL A 69 -0.12 -0.29 -7.64
N SER A 70 0.68 -1.00 -8.42
CA SER A 70 0.29 -2.29 -8.97
C SER A 70 1.23 -3.34 -8.42
N ALA A 71 0.77 -4.11 -7.45
CA ALA A 71 1.53 -5.25 -6.94
C ALA A 71 1.82 -6.28 -8.05
N LEU A 72 0.88 -6.44 -8.99
CA LEU A 72 0.98 -7.37 -10.11
C LEU A 72 2.05 -6.94 -11.12
N LYS A 73 2.09 -5.65 -11.46
CA LYS A 73 3.04 -5.09 -12.44
C LYS A 73 4.29 -4.49 -11.81
N ASN A 74 4.44 -4.58 -10.49
CA ASN A 74 5.48 -3.93 -9.68
C ASN A 74 5.55 -2.40 -9.86
N LEU A 75 4.44 -1.73 -10.18
CA LEU A 75 4.37 -0.27 -10.28
C LEU A 75 4.22 0.35 -8.89
N GLY A 76 4.99 1.40 -8.57
CA GLY A 76 4.91 2.11 -7.29
C GLY A 76 5.43 1.33 -6.07
N VAL A 77 5.84 0.06 -6.24
CA VAL A 77 6.21 -0.81 -5.11
C VAL A 77 7.56 -0.41 -4.51
N ARG A 78 8.50 0.11 -5.31
CA ARG A 78 9.81 0.56 -4.82
C ARG A 78 9.68 1.85 -4.00
N GLU A 79 8.86 2.76 -4.48
CA GLU A 79 8.50 4.02 -3.85
C GLU A 79 7.81 3.75 -2.51
N LEU A 80 6.82 2.84 -2.50
CA LEU A 80 6.19 2.36 -1.28
C LEU A 80 7.23 1.76 -0.31
N ALA A 81 8.10 0.86 -0.76
CA ALA A 81 9.11 0.22 0.09
C ALA A 81 10.08 1.26 0.72
N ALA A 82 10.50 2.25 -0.06
CA ALA A 82 11.35 3.33 0.42
C ALA A 82 10.62 4.19 1.47
N ASP A 83 9.38 4.60 1.19
CA ASP A 83 8.57 5.40 2.11
C ASP A 83 8.29 4.67 3.43
N LEU A 84 7.91 3.39 3.37
CA LEU A 84 7.71 2.55 4.55
C LEU A 84 9.00 2.40 5.38
N THR A 85 10.15 2.30 4.71
CA THR A 85 11.46 2.21 5.38
C THR A 85 11.82 3.52 6.09
N THR A 86 11.53 4.66 5.48
CA THR A 86 11.82 5.99 6.03
C THR A 86 10.88 6.34 7.19
N ARG A 87 9.59 5.98 7.11
CA ARG A 87 8.60 6.33 8.14
C ARG A 87 8.61 5.42 9.36
N ARG A 88 9.04 4.17 9.20
CA ARG A 88 9.06 3.22 10.33
C ARG A 88 10.18 3.57 11.30
N ARG A 89 9.91 3.42 12.59
CA ARG A 89 10.97 3.48 13.61
C ARG A 89 11.83 2.20 13.53
N PRO A 90 13.12 2.24 13.89
CA PRO A 90 13.93 1.05 14.03
C PRO A 90 13.25 0.01 14.91
N GLY A 91 13.21 -1.26 14.47
CA GLY A 91 12.53 -2.35 15.17
C GLY A 91 11.00 -2.32 15.14
N GLN A 92 10.37 -1.33 14.49
CA GLN A 92 8.91 -1.24 14.42
C GLN A 92 8.33 -2.20 13.37
N ASN A 93 7.41 -3.07 13.81
CA ASN A 93 6.65 -3.95 12.93
C ASN A 93 5.71 -3.15 12.00
N ILE A 94 5.49 -3.70 10.80
CA ILE A 94 4.53 -3.21 9.81
C ILE A 94 3.38 -4.20 9.74
N TYR A 95 2.15 -3.73 9.95
CA TYR A 95 0.94 -4.54 9.87
C TYR A 95 0.15 -4.14 8.64
N MET A 96 -0.10 -5.10 7.75
CA MET A 96 -0.87 -4.87 6.52
C MET A 96 -2.32 -5.32 6.73
N VAL A 97 -3.27 -4.42 6.51
CA VAL A 97 -4.70 -4.61 6.78
C VAL A 97 -5.50 -4.27 5.52
N GLY A 98 -6.58 -5.00 5.27
CA GLY A 98 -7.48 -4.77 4.13
C GLY A 98 -8.33 -6.00 3.86
N ARG A 99 -9.46 -5.84 3.15
CA ARG A 99 -10.38 -6.94 2.85
C ARG A 99 -9.75 -8.02 1.95
N ALA A 100 -10.45 -9.13 1.76
CA ALA A 100 -10.05 -10.16 0.79
C ALA A 100 -9.92 -9.55 -0.62
N ASN A 101 -9.05 -10.11 -1.46
CA ASN A 101 -8.89 -9.76 -2.88
C ASN A 101 -8.43 -8.33 -3.23
N VAL A 102 -8.11 -7.49 -2.24
CA VAL A 102 -7.45 -6.17 -2.45
C VAL A 102 -5.99 -6.29 -2.91
N GLY A 103 -5.43 -7.51 -2.86
CA GLY A 103 -4.09 -7.83 -3.36
C GLY A 103 -2.96 -7.74 -2.31
N LYS A 104 -3.26 -8.03 -1.03
CA LYS A 104 -2.27 -8.01 0.06
C LYS A 104 -1.13 -9.02 -0.16
N SER A 105 -1.46 -10.25 -0.52
CA SER A 105 -0.48 -11.33 -0.73
C SER A 105 0.46 -11.00 -1.90
N GLU A 106 -0.10 -10.50 -2.99
CA GLU A 106 0.63 -10.02 -4.15
C GLU A 106 1.58 -8.88 -3.78
N LEU A 107 1.12 -7.94 -2.96
CA LEU A 107 1.92 -6.80 -2.51
C LEU A 107 3.06 -7.22 -1.59
N ILE A 108 2.82 -8.15 -0.65
CA ILE A 108 3.87 -8.73 0.19
C ILE A 108 4.94 -9.39 -0.69
N ASN A 109 4.52 -10.21 -1.66
CA ASN A 109 5.45 -10.87 -2.58
C ASN A 109 6.25 -9.86 -3.41
N ALA A 110 5.63 -8.77 -3.86
CA ALA A 110 6.31 -7.69 -4.58
C ALA A 110 7.35 -6.98 -3.71
N LEU A 111 7.02 -6.69 -2.46
CA LEU A 111 7.95 -6.09 -1.49
C LEU A 111 9.12 -7.01 -1.15
N LEU A 112 8.86 -8.32 -0.98
CA LEU A 112 9.90 -9.32 -0.71
C LEU A 112 10.91 -9.41 -1.85
N ARG A 113 10.47 -9.38 -3.11
CA ARG A 113 11.38 -9.36 -4.28
C ARG A 113 12.33 -8.17 -4.25
N ILE A 114 11.85 -7.00 -3.82
CA ILE A 114 12.68 -5.78 -3.69
C ILE A 114 13.66 -5.91 -2.52
N SER A 115 13.24 -6.51 -1.41
CA SER A 115 14.09 -6.72 -0.24
C SER A 115 15.19 -7.75 -0.52
N ILE A 116 14.87 -8.86 -1.18
CA ILE A 116 15.84 -9.90 -1.55
C ILE A 116 16.86 -9.34 -2.54
N GLY A 117 16.47 -8.42 -3.44
CA GLY A 117 17.41 -7.70 -4.30
C GLY A 117 18.37 -6.74 -3.57
N ARG A 118 18.11 -6.41 -2.29
CA ARG A 118 18.98 -5.57 -1.44
C ARG A 118 19.87 -6.39 -0.50
N SER A 119 19.54 -7.65 -0.24
CA SER A 119 20.42 -8.60 0.42
C SER A 119 21.24 -9.30 -0.66
N ALA A 120 22.55 -9.03 -0.73
CA ALA A 120 23.47 -9.79 -1.57
C ALA A 120 23.58 -11.24 -1.07
N HIS A 121 22.54 -12.04 -1.26
CA HIS A 121 22.61 -13.49 -1.29
C HIS A 121 22.00 -13.95 -2.60
N LYS A 122 22.92 -14.32 -3.49
CA LYS A 122 22.68 -14.97 -4.78
C LYS A 122 21.77 -16.18 -4.54
N VAL A 123 20.48 -16.07 -4.84
CA VAL A 123 19.63 -17.26 -4.92
C VAL A 123 19.98 -17.95 -6.23
N LEU A 124 20.97 -18.84 -6.16
CA LEU A 124 21.13 -19.89 -7.16
C LEU A 124 20.00 -20.88 -6.93
N ALA A 125 18.98 -20.86 -7.79
CA ALA A 125 18.16 -22.05 -7.98
C ALA A 125 18.95 -22.99 -8.90
N SER A 126 19.46 -24.07 -8.31
CA SER A 126 20.02 -25.21 -9.02
C SER A 126 18.90 -26.22 -9.31
N HIS A 127 18.88 -26.69 -10.56
CA HIS A 127 18.07 -27.74 -11.20
C HIS A 127 16.66 -27.36 -11.64
#